data_AF-A0A2V9ZRI2-F1
#
_entry.id   AF-A0A2V9ZRI2-F1
#
_cell.length_a   1.000
_cell.length_b   1.000
_cell.length_c   1.000
_cell.angle_alpha   90.00
_cell.angle_beta   90.00
_cell.angle_gamma   90.00
#
_symmetry.space_group_name_H-M   'P 1'
#
loop_
_entity.id
_entity.type
_entity.pdbx_description
1 polymer ?
#
loop_
_entity_poly.entity_id
_entity_poly.type
_entity_poly.pdbx_seq_one_letter_code
_entity_poly.pdbx_strand_id
1 'polypeptide(L)'
;MKDMVQGWLLPGASFEVSQTSGWDDNSSPLRIEGTLHMTGFGATTGRRVLAPVTVFRSSEARAFEASKRVNAIYFHYPYIEHDDISVHIPDGYSIETVPETQKTPAEAVMVYSLAATAQGANIHIDRRLDVKSIFFEAKYYPAVRSFFNQVKNNDESQFV
;
A
#
# COMPACT_ATOMS: atom_id res chain seq x y z
N MET A 1 -15.04 10.09 -5.39
CA MET A 1 -13.77 10.07 -6.13
C MET A 1 -12.63 10.61 -5.27
N LYS A 2 -12.61 11.91 -4.96
CA LYS A 2 -11.66 12.48 -3.99
C LYS A 2 -11.63 11.69 -2.67
N ASP A 3 -12.80 11.40 -2.10
CA ASP A 3 -12.92 10.64 -0.85
C ASP A 3 -12.41 9.19 -0.95
N MET A 4 -12.45 8.59 -2.14
CA MET A 4 -11.97 7.24 -2.38
C MET A 4 -10.44 7.22 -2.39
N VAL A 5 -9.82 8.10 -3.20
CA VAL A 5 -8.35 8.25 -3.23
C VAL A 5 -7.84 8.65 -1.86
N GLN A 6 -8.51 9.58 -1.18
CA GLN A 6 -8.16 10.04 0.15
C GLN A 6 -8.15 8.90 1.20
N GLY A 7 -9.03 7.91 1.05
CA GLY A 7 -9.10 6.74 1.92
C GLY A 7 -7.89 5.81 1.79
N TRP A 8 -7.15 5.88 0.69
CA TRP A 8 -5.95 5.06 0.45
C TRP A 8 -4.67 5.71 0.96
N LEU A 9 -4.67 7.02 1.24
CA LEU A 9 -3.44 7.73 1.58
C LEU A 9 -3.04 7.60 3.06
N LEU A 10 -1.78 7.87 3.34
CA LEU A 10 -1.30 8.07 4.71
C LEU A 10 -2.06 9.22 5.42
N PRO A 11 -2.24 9.15 6.76
CA PRO A 11 -2.81 10.24 7.55
C PRO A 11 -2.09 11.56 7.31
N GLY A 12 -2.84 12.65 7.12
CA GLY A 12 -2.30 13.97 6.86
C GLY A 12 -1.90 14.23 5.40
N ALA A 13 -1.95 13.22 4.52
CA ALA A 13 -1.87 13.43 3.09
C ALA A 13 -3.20 13.96 2.53
N SER A 14 -3.16 14.72 1.44
CA SER A 14 -4.35 15.13 0.68
C SER A 14 -4.09 15.03 -0.81
N PHE A 15 -5.16 14.79 -1.58
CA PHE A 15 -5.08 14.72 -3.04
C PHE A 15 -5.98 15.77 -3.69
N GLU A 16 -5.38 16.60 -4.54
CA GLU A 16 -6.06 17.58 -5.38
C GLU A 16 -6.19 17.03 -6.79
N VAL A 17 -7.41 16.67 -7.20
CA VAL A 17 -7.70 16.12 -8.53
C VAL A 17 -7.61 17.23 -9.57
N SER A 18 -6.77 17.04 -10.59
CA SER A 18 -6.65 17.95 -11.74
C SER A 18 -7.49 17.49 -12.94
N GLN A 19 -7.55 16.18 -13.19
CA GLN A 19 -8.26 15.61 -14.33
C GLN A 19 -8.83 14.23 -14.00
N THR A 20 -9.99 13.92 -14.58
CA THR A 20 -10.56 12.56 -14.57
C THR A 20 -11.01 12.19 -15.98
N SER A 21 -10.74 10.95 -16.41
CA SER A 21 -11.14 10.43 -17.73
C SER A 21 -11.48 8.95 -17.66
N GLY A 22 -12.12 8.42 -18.72
CA GLY A 22 -12.52 7.00 -18.78
C GLY A 22 -13.88 6.70 -18.13
N TRP A 23 -14.74 7.72 -17.95
CA TRP A 23 -16.06 7.54 -17.34
C TRP A 23 -17.09 6.87 -18.25
N ASP A 24 -17.01 7.14 -19.55
CA ASP A 24 -18.04 6.75 -20.51
C ASP A 24 -17.82 5.35 -21.09
N ASP A 25 -16.72 4.69 -20.72
CA ASP A 25 -16.33 3.38 -21.21
C ASP A 25 -16.07 2.41 -20.05
N ASN A 26 -17.02 1.51 -19.82
CA ASN A 26 -16.92 0.48 -18.78
C ASN A 26 -15.84 -0.58 -19.04
N SER A 27 -15.19 -0.57 -20.21
CA SER A 27 -14.10 -1.48 -20.56
C SER A 27 -12.70 -0.87 -20.40
N SER A 28 -12.62 0.45 -20.21
CA SER A 28 -11.37 1.16 -19.99
C SER A 28 -11.15 1.51 -18.53
N PRO A 29 -9.89 1.59 -18.06
CA PRO A 29 -9.61 2.04 -16.71
C PRO A 29 -10.06 3.50 -16.48
N LEU A 30 -10.66 3.75 -15.33
CA LEU A 30 -10.86 5.10 -14.83
C LEU A 30 -9.50 5.73 -14.50
N ARG A 31 -9.22 6.90 -15.07
CA ARG A 31 -7.97 7.63 -14.82
C ARG A 31 -8.23 8.86 -13.96
N ILE A 32 -7.38 9.06 -12.98
CA ILE A 32 -7.36 10.24 -12.11
C ILE A 32 -5.95 10.80 -12.13
N GLU A 33 -5.83 12.08 -12.45
CA GLU A 33 -4.59 12.83 -12.37
C GLU A 33 -4.76 13.94 -11.33
N GLY A 34 -3.67 14.32 -10.67
CA GLY A 34 -3.72 15.30 -9.60
C GLY A 34 -2.41 15.48 -8.86
N THR A 35 -2.46 16.30 -7.82
CA THR A 35 -1.33 16.62 -6.95
C THR A 35 -1.55 16.02 -5.56
N LEU A 36 -0.59 15.22 -5.12
CA LEU A 36 -0.54 14.64 -3.78
C LEU A 36 0.26 15.56 -2.86
N HIS A 37 -0.37 16.09 -1.82
CA HIS A 37 0.29 16.86 -0.77
C HIS A 37 0.50 15.96 0.45
N MET A 38 1.74 15.92 0.95
CA MET A 38 2.10 15.13 2.12
C MET A 38 3.03 15.93 3.03
N THR A 39 2.53 16.35 4.18
CA THR A 39 3.37 16.96 5.22
C THR A 39 3.95 15.88 6.12
N GLY A 40 5.26 15.92 6.37
CA GLY A 40 5.91 14.98 7.28
C GLY A 40 6.08 13.56 6.72
N PHE A 41 6.17 13.41 5.39
CA PHE A 41 6.44 12.12 4.75
C PHE A 41 7.73 11.49 5.27
N GLY A 42 8.78 12.30 5.48
CA GLY A 42 10.02 11.86 6.11
C GLY A 42 10.15 12.36 7.55
N ALA A 43 10.63 11.51 8.45
CA ALA A 43 11.06 11.88 9.79
C ALA A 43 12.58 12.04 9.82
N THR A 44 13.08 13.21 10.22
CA THR A 44 14.52 13.47 10.33
C THR A 44 15.06 12.97 11.67
N THR A 45 16.15 12.19 11.64
CA THR A 45 16.91 11.81 12.83
C THR A 45 18.41 12.05 12.59
N GLY A 46 18.97 13.08 13.25
CA GLY A 46 20.34 13.50 13.00
C GLY A 46 20.57 13.89 11.53
N ARG A 47 21.38 13.10 10.81
CA ARG A 47 21.70 13.30 9.38
C ARG A 47 20.91 12.38 8.44
N ARG A 48 19.91 11.65 8.95
CA ARG A 48 19.10 10.70 8.18
C ARG A 48 17.66 11.17 8.07
N VAL A 49 17.00 10.77 6.99
CA VAL A 49 15.56 10.96 6.80
C VAL A 49 14.94 9.58 6.62
N LEU A 50 14.01 9.20 7.50
CA LEU A 50 13.28 7.96 7.37
C LEU A 50 11.95 8.26 6.69
N ALA A 51 11.70 7.66 5.54
CA ALA A 51 10.47 7.84 4.79
C ALA A 51 9.80 6.47 4.55
N PRO A 52 8.46 6.39 4.62
CA PRO A 52 7.76 5.14 4.39
C PRO A 52 7.89 4.70 2.94
N VAL A 53 7.92 3.38 2.73
CA VAL A 53 8.14 2.76 1.42
C VAL A 53 6.98 3.00 0.45
N THR A 54 5.79 3.30 0.95
CA THR A 54 4.60 3.57 0.12
C THR A 54 3.79 4.72 0.72
N VAL A 55 3.06 5.42 -0.16
CA VAL A 55 2.09 6.47 0.20
C VAL A 55 0.67 5.90 0.35
N PHE A 56 0.47 4.66 -0.10
CA PHE A 56 -0.80 3.96 -0.08
C PHE A 56 -0.87 2.98 1.08
N ARG A 57 -2.04 2.86 1.68
CA ARG A 57 -2.36 1.85 2.69
C ARG A 57 -3.40 0.92 2.12
N SER A 58 -3.24 -0.38 2.36
CA SER A 58 -4.36 -1.30 2.21
C SER A 58 -5.54 -0.84 3.08
N SER A 59 -6.72 -0.72 2.48
CA SER A 59 -7.96 -0.34 3.17
C SER A 59 -8.32 -1.31 4.30
N GLU A 60 -7.83 -2.55 4.22
CA GLU A 60 -8.11 -3.64 5.14
C GLU A 60 -7.24 -3.61 6.40
N ALA A 61 -6.18 -2.77 6.43
CA ALA A 61 -5.24 -2.70 7.55
C ALA A 61 -5.92 -2.42 8.91
N ARG A 62 -7.12 -1.83 8.90
CA ARG A 62 -7.94 -1.59 10.12
C ARG A 62 -9.13 -2.54 10.26
N ALA A 63 -9.48 -3.30 9.22
CA ALA A 63 -10.66 -4.16 9.20
C ALA A 63 -10.53 -5.40 10.11
N PHE A 64 -9.30 -5.74 10.53
CA PHE A 64 -8.99 -6.96 11.27
C PHE A 64 -8.32 -6.70 12.65
N GLU A 65 -8.54 -5.54 13.27
CA GLU A 65 -7.91 -5.17 14.56
C GLU A 65 -8.37 -6.05 15.74
N ALA A 66 -9.65 -6.44 15.77
CA ALA A 66 -10.25 -7.22 16.87
C ALA A 66 -9.47 -8.51 17.15
N SER A 67 -9.37 -8.92 18.41
CA SER A 67 -8.64 -10.15 18.77
C SER A 67 -9.41 -11.43 18.40
N LYS A 68 -10.73 -11.34 18.26
CA LYS A 68 -11.63 -12.48 17.98
C LYS A 68 -12.74 -12.06 17.02
N ARG A 69 -13.22 -13.04 16.25
CA ARG A 69 -14.39 -12.89 15.36
C ARG A 69 -15.19 -14.19 15.37
N VAL A 70 -16.51 -14.07 15.54
CA VAL A 70 -17.44 -15.22 15.54
C VAL A 70 -18.17 -15.37 14.21
N ASN A 71 -18.25 -14.29 13.42
CA ASN A 71 -18.86 -14.29 12.10
C ASN A 71 -17.83 -14.58 11.01
N ALA A 72 -18.29 -15.15 9.90
CA ALA A 72 -17.47 -15.29 8.70
C ALA A 72 -16.93 -13.95 8.19
N ILE A 73 -15.89 -14.02 7.38
CA ILE A 73 -15.31 -12.88 6.66
C ILE A 73 -15.79 -12.98 5.22
N TYR A 74 -16.28 -11.87 4.71
CA TYR A 74 -16.75 -11.74 3.34
C TYR A 74 -16.14 -10.50 2.70
N PHE A 75 -15.51 -10.67 1.54
CA PHE A 75 -15.06 -9.60 0.66
C PHE A 75 -16.05 -9.47 -0.51
N HIS A 76 -16.28 -8.26 -1.00
CA HIS A 76 -17.29 -8.04 -2.05
C HIS A 76 -16.90 -8.68 -3.39
N TYR A 77 -15.60 -8.67 -3.71
CA TYR A 77 -15.04 -9.20 -4.94
C TYR A 77 -13.57 -9.58 -4.72
N PRO A 78 -13.03 -10.53 -5.49
CA PRO A 78 -11.58 -10.70 -5.59
C PRO A 78 -10.96 -9.44 -6.19
N TYR A 79 -9.82 -9.01 -5.67
CA TYR A 79 -9.15 -7.81 -6.15
C TYR A 79 -7.63 -7.93 -6.10
N ILE A 80 -6.99 -7.04 -6.86
CA ILE A 80 -5.55 -6.84 -6.90
C ILE A 80 -5.32 -5.35 -6.69
N GLU A 81 -4.49 -5.01 -5.72
CA GLU A 81 -3.82 -3.71 -5.63
C GLU A 81 -2.41 -3.89 -6.16
N HIS A 82 -1.99 -3.01 -7.08
CA HIS A 82 -0.64 -2.98 -7.61
C HIS A 82 -0.14 -1.55 -7.62
N ASP A 83 0.91 -1.30 -6.83
CA ASP A 83 1.55 -0.01 -6.68
C ASP A 83 2.95 -0.10 -7.32
N ASP A 84 3.15 0.70 -8.36
CA ASP A 84 4.45 0.94 -9.02
C ASP A 84 4.86 2.38 -8.70
N ILE A 85 5.87 2.53 -7.85
CA ILE A 85 6.26 3.83 -7.28
C ILE A 85 7.74 4.07 -7.59
N SER A 86 8.01 5.21 -8.21
CA SER A 86 9.36 5.72 -8.40
C SER A 86 9.58 6.95 -7.53
N VAL A 87 10.57 6.89 -6.64
CA VAL A 87 10.98 8.00 -5.77
C VAL A 87 12.30 8.55 -6.26
N HIS A 88 12.33 9.84 -6.59
CA HIS A 88 13.55 10.56 -6.91
C HIS A 88 14.09 11.25 -5.65
N ILE A 89 15.33 10.95 -5.29
CA ILE A 89 15.99 11.49 -4.10
C ILE A 89 16.61 12.85 -4.45
N PRO A 90 16.33 13.91 -3.66
CA PRO A 90 16.90 15.24 -3.90
C PRO A 90 18.43 15.27 -3.82
N ASP A 91 19.02 16.24 -4.50
CA ASP A 91 20.45 16.50 -4.44
C ASP A 91 20.94 16.70 -2.99
N GLY A 92 22.14 16.20 -2.70
CA GLY A 92 22.75 16.26 -1.37
C GLY A 92 22.35 15.13 -0.42
N TYR A 93 21.45 14.23 -0.85
CA TYR A 93 21.08 13.01 -0.14
C TYR A 93 21.60 11.77 -0.87
N SER A 94 21.77 10.68 -0.13
CA SER A 94 22.13 9.37 -0.66
C SER A 94 21.28 8.31 0.03
N ILE A 95 20.83 7.31 -0.73
CA ILE A 95 20.08 6.18 -0.19
C ILE A 95 21.02 5.33 0.67
N GLU A 96 20.69 5.15 1.94
CA GLU A 96 21.43 4.30 2.86
C GLU A 96 20.86 2.88 2.84
N THR A 97 19.54 2.75 2.96
CA THR A 97 18.87 1.45 2.97
C THR A 97 17.48 1.50 2.36
N VAL A 98 17.03 0.35 1.87
CA VAL A 98 15.65 0.09 1.49
C VAL A 98 15.14 -1.13 2.27
N PRO A 99 13.82 -1.29 2.47
CA PRO A 99 13.27 -2.47 3.13
C PRO A 99 13.63 -3.77 2.41
N GLU A 100 13.73 -4.85 3.19
CA GLU A 100 13.90 -6.19 2.63
C GLU A 100 12.70 -6.60 1.78
N THR A 101 12.96 -7.37 0.72
CA THR A 101 11.90 -7.91 -0.13
C THR A 101 11.00 -8.85 0.67
N GLN A 102 9.70 -8.60 0.63
CA GLN A 102 8.67 -9.45 1.25
C GLN A 102 7.87 -10.14 0.17
N LYS A 103 7.59 -11.43 0.34
CA LYS A 103 6.76 -12.17 -0.61
C LYS A 103 6.09 -13.37 0.06
N THR A 104 4.78 -13.47 -0.09
CA THR A 104 4.03 -14.68 0.25
C THR A 104 3.98 -15.64 -0.94
N PRO A 105 3.70 -16.94 -0.73
CA PRO A 105 3.54 -17.90 -1.82
C PRO A 105 2.48 -17.47 -2.84
N ALA A 106 2.76 -17.64 -4.12
CA ALA A 106 1.89 -17.14 -5.20
C ALA A 106 0.59 -17.96 -5.33
N GLU A 107 0.60 -19.21 -4.87
CA GLU A 107 -0.54 -20.13 -4.85
C GLU A 107 -1.52 -19.87 -3.69
N ALA A 108 -1.16 -19.00 -2.75
CA ALA A 108 -2.03 -18.65 -1.63
C ALA A 108 -3.30 -17.90 -2.10
N VAL A 109 -4.37 -18.04 -1.31
CA VAL A 109 -5.66 -17.36 -1.54
C VAL A 109 -5.60 -15.85 -1.26
N MET A 110 -4.58 -15.41 -0.52
CA MET A 110 -4.20 -14.01 -0.36
C MET A 110 -2.69 -13.91 -0.58
N VAL A 111 -2.25 -12.96 -1.40
CA VAL A 111 -0.84 -12.80 -1.76
C VAL A 111 -0.42 -11.36 -1.47
N TYR A 112 0.76 -11.20 -0.89
CA TYR A 112 1.43 -9.91 -0.71
C TYR A 112 2.86 -9.99 -1.24
N SER A 113 3.29 -8.95 -1.94
CA SER A 113 4.71 -8.73 -2.22
C SER A 113 5.08 -7.26 -2.11
N LEU A 114 6.31 -7.01 -1.66
CA LEU A 114 6.95 -5.70 -1.63
C LEU A 114 8.41 -5.88 -2.03
N ALA A 115 8.84 -5.17 -3.06
CA ALA A 115 10.23 -5.08 -3.47
C ALA A 115 10.61 -3.60 -3.63
N ALA A 116 11.63 -3.17 -2.90
CA ALA A 116 12.22 -1.84 -3.05
C ALA A 116 13.66 -2.00 -3.55
N THR A 117 14.02 -1.28 -4.62
CA THR A 117 15.35 -1.34 -5.23
C THR A 117 15.90 0.07 -5.40
N ALA A 118 17.07 0.33 -4.81
CA ALA A 118 17.81 1.57 -5.01
C ALA A 118 18.65 1.49 -6.30
N GLN A 119 18.56 2.52 -7.14
CA GLN A 119 19.33 2.68 -8.38
C GLN A 119 19.83 4.12 -8.49
N GLY A 120 21.07 4.38 -8.06
CA GLY A 120 21.61 5.73 -8.02
C GLY A 120 20.85 6.62 -7.04
N ALA A 121 20.23 7.69 -7.54
CA ALA A 121 19.38 8.60 -6.76
C ALA A 121 17.87 8.25 -6.86
N ASN A 122 17.52 7.06 -7.34
CA ASN A 122 16.13 6.64 -7.47
C ASN A 122 15.87 5.40 -6.62
N ILE A 123 14.66 5.31 -6.07
CA ILE A 123 14.13 4.08 -5.48
C ILE A 123 12.94 3.65 -6.33
N HIS A 124 12.95 2.41 -6.80
CA HIS A 124 11.80 1.77 -7.44
C HIS A 124 11.14 0.83 -6.43
N ILE A 125 9.84 0.97 -6.23
CA ILE A 125 9.03 0.16 -5.32
C ILE A 125 7.93 -0.52 -6.14
N ASP A 126 7.88 -1.85 -6.06
CA ASP A 126 6.80 -2.69 -6.56
C ASP A 126 6.09 -3.33 -5.37
N ARG A 127 4.83 -2.98 -5.15
CA ARG A 127 4.01 -3.52 -4.06
C ARG A 127 2.71 -4.08 -4.62
N ARG A 128 2.34 -5.28 -4.18
CA ARG A 128 1.19 -6.01 -4.69
C ARG A 128 0.42 -6.68 -3.56
N LEU A 129 -0.90 -6.59 -3.60
CA LEU A 129 -1.82 -7.28 -2.69
C LEU A 129 -2.95 -7.92 -3.50
N ASP A 130 -3.02 -9.25 -3.48
CA ASP A 130 -4.07 -10.02 -4.14
C ASP A 130 -4.97 -10.67 -3.09
N VAL A 131 -6.28 -10.48 -3.22
CA VAL A 131 -7.30 -11.24 -2.49
C VAL A 131 -8.10 -12.06 -3.51
N LYS A 132 -7.88 -13.37 -3.52
CA LYS A 132 -8.42 -14.29 -4.55
C LYS A 132 -9.67 -15.03 -4.10
N SER A 133 -9.86 -15.18 -2.79
CA SER A 133 -11.07 -15.75 -2.19
C SER A 133 -11.85 -14.67 -1.47
N ILE A 134 -13.18 -14.74 -1.58
CA ILE A 134 -14.07 -13.76 -0.96
C ILE A 134 -14.73 -14.27 0.33
N PHE A 135 -14.67 -15.56 0.62
CA PHE A 135 -15.35 -16.14 1.78
C PHE A 135 -14.37 -16.92 2.65
N PHE A 136 -14.37 -16.60 3.94
CA PHE A 136 -13.59 -17.31 4.95
C PHE A 136 -14.47 -17.59 6.17
N GLU A 137 -14.60 -18.86 6.54
CA GLU A 137 -15.24 -19.25 7.81
C GLU A 137 -14.52 -18.59 9.00
N ALA A 138 -15.25 -18.37 10.10
CA ALA A 138 -14.72 -17.72 11.30
C ALA A 138 -13.44 -18.40 11.86
N LYS A 139 -13.29 -19.72 11.68
CA LYS A 139 -12.09 -20.47 12.09
C LYS A 139 -10.79 -20.01 11.43
N TYR A 140 -10.87 -19.39 10.25
CA TYR A 140 -9.71 -18.84 9.53
C TYR A 140 -9.37 -17.41 9.92
N TYR A 141 -10.17 -16.77 10.78
CA TYR A 141 -9.93 -15.40 11.22
C TYR A 141 -8.52 -15.14 11.75
N PRO A 142 -7.89 -16.01 12.57
CA PRO A 142 -6.52 -15.78 13.02
C PRO A 142 -5.52 -15.66 11.87
N ALA A 143 -5.68 -16.47 10.82
CA ALA A 143 -4.81 -16.44 9.65
C ALA A 143 -5.02 -15.18 8.81
N VAL A 144 -6.28 -14.81 8.56
CA VAL A 144 -6.62 -13.56 7.82
C VAL A 144 -6.12 -12.33 8.57
N ARG A 145 -6.35 -12.29 9.88
CA ARG A 145 -5.83 -11.22 10.74
C ARG A 145 -4.30 -11.15 10.70
N SER A 146 -3.62 -12.29 10.81
CA SER A 146 -2.15 -12.34 10.75
C SER A 146 -1.63 -11.82 9.42
N PHE A 147 -2.28 -12.20 8.30
CA PHE A 147 -1.92 -11.73 6.97
C PHE A 147 -2.04 -10.21 6.85
N PHE A 148 -3.19 -9.62 7.18
CA PHE A 148 -3.36 -8.16 7.06
C PHE A 148 -2.52 -7.36 8.07
N ASN A 149 -2.18 -7.95 9.22
CA ASN A 149 -1.19 -7.35 10.12
C ASN A 149 0.20 -7.32 9.49
N GLN A 150 0.59 -8.38 8.75
CA GLN A 150 1.85 -8.41 8.01
C GLN A 150 1.86 -7.38 6.87
N VAL A 151 0.77 -7.29 6.09
CA VAL A 151 0.60 -6.27 5.06
C VAL A 151 0.80 -4.88 5.66
N LYS A 152 0.08 -4.56 6.76
CA LYS A 152 0.21 -3.29 7.45
C LYS A 152 1.66 -2.99 7.87
N ASN A 153 2.32 -3.94 8.53
CA ASN A 153 3.68 -3.73 9.02
C ASN A 153 4.68 -3.52 7.87
N ASN A 154 4.49 -4.22 6.75
CA ASN A 154 5.35 -4.06 5.58
C ASN A 154 5.09 -2.75 4.84
N ASP A 155 3.83 -2.31 4.73
CA ASP A 155 3.46 -1.00 4.18
C ASP A 155 4.00 0.16 5.06
N GLU A 156 4.20 -0.08 6.37
CA GLU A 156 4.81 0.87 7.32
C GLU A 156 6.36 0.82 7.33
N SER A 157 6.98 -0.07 6.55
CA SER A 157 8.45 -0.13 6.45
C SER A 157 9.02 1.14 5.79
N GLN A 158 10.30 1.40 6.03
CA GLN A 158 10.93 2.67 5.69
C GLN A 158 12.22 2.48 4.90
N PHE A 159 12.47 3.40 3.96
CA PHE A 159 13.80 3.64 3.40
C PHE A 159 14.47 4.80 4.13
N VAL A 160 15.81 4.83 4.05
CA VAL A 160 16.67 5.81 4.73
C VAL A 160 17.60 6.47 3.72
#